data_AF-R4XBF2-F1
#
_entry.id   AF-R4XBF2-F1
#
_cell.length_a   1.000
_cell.length_b   1.000
_cell.length_c   1.000
_cell.angle_alpha   90.00
_cell.angle_beta   90.00
_cell.angle_gamma   90.00
#
_symmetry.space_group_name_H-M   'P 1'
#
loop_
_entity.id
_entity.type
_entity.pdbx_description
1 polymer ?
#
loop_
_entity_poly.entity_id
_entity_poly.type
_entity_poly.pdbx_seq_one_letter_code
_entity_poly.pdbx_strand_id
1 'polypeptide(L)' 'MPILPGTGSYHNPRGFGVSDALKRARSPHRFGNIFIGMALTGFIISVYSYSISAVKQDDFSDVVLANSPVQTTPQE' A
#
# COMPACT_ATOMS: atom_id res chain seq x y z
N MET A 1 -34.79 21.19 29.22
CA MET A 1 -35.29 21.05 27.83
C MET A 1 -35.09 19.60 27.44
N PRO A 2 -36.14 18.82 27.11
CA PRO A 2 -35.98 17.40 26.83
C PRO A 2 -35.39 17.21 25.42
N ILE A 3 -34.31 16.43 25.32
CA ILE A 3 -33.67 16.04 24.06
C ILE A 3 -34.43 14.86 23.45
N LEU A 4 -35.25 15.11 22.43
CA LEU A 4 -35.96 14.06 21.69
C LEU A 4 -34.97 13.20 20.89
N PRO A 5 -35.09 11.85 20.90
CA PRO A 5 -34.20 10.98 20.15
C PRO A 5 -34.54 11.00 18.65
N GLY A 6 -33.53 11.26 17.82
CA GLY A 6 -33.45 10.64 16.49
C GLY A 6 -33.97 11.40 15.25
N THR A 7 -34.30 12.69 15.32
CA THR A 7 -34.78 13.46 14.14
C THR A 7 -33.77 14.48 13.59
N GLY A 8 -32.47 14.31 13.87
CA GLY A 8 -31.44 15.10 13.21
C GLY A 8 -31.37 14.75 11.72
N SER A 9 -31.27 15.76 10.84
CA SER A 9 -31.13 15.65 9.36
C SER A 9 -30.03 14.66 8.86
N TYR A 10 -29.21 14.15 9.78
CA TYR A 10 -28.19 13.15 9.58
C TYR A 10 -28.67 11.68 9.69
N HIS A 11 -29.87 11.42 10.22
CA HIS A 11 -30.42 10.07 10.34
C HIS A 11 -31.26 9.74 9.10
N ASN A 12 -30.99 8.58 8.48
CA ASN A 12 -31.81 8.06 7.41
C ASN A 12 -33.07 7.42 8.02
N PRO A 13 -34.29 7.92 7.73
CA PRO A 13 -35.53 7.37 8.29
C PRO A 13 -35.79 5.92 7.86
N ARG A 14 -35.10 5.42 6.83
CA ARG A 14 -35.19 4.03 6.36
C ARG A 14 -34.17 3.07 6.97
N GLY A 15 -33.41 3.49 7.98
CA GLY A 15 -32.51 2.64 8.78
C GLY A 15 -31.24 2.13 8.08
N PHE A 16 -31.26 1.97 6.76
CA PHE A 16 -30.15 1.40 5.98
C PHE A 16 -29.70 2.38 4.90
N GLY A 17 -28.62 3.13 5.18
CA GLY A 17 -27.97 4.01 4.20
C GLY A 17 -27.44 5.32 4.79
N VAL A 18 -26.48 5.92 4.07
CA VAL A 18 -25.92 7.24 4.39
C VAL A 18 -26.95 8.32 4.03
N SER A 19 -27.33 9.18 4.98
CA SER A 19 -28.24 10.32 4.73
C SER A 19 -27.62 11.33 3.75
N ASP A 20 -28.45 12.06 3.01
CA ASP A 20 -27.96 13.02 2.01
C ASP A 20 -27.17 14.18 2.64
N ALA A 21 -27.53 14.58 3.87
CA ALA A 21 -26.73 15.53 4.66
C ALA A 21 -25.32 15.00 4.95
N LEU A 22 -25.20 13.71 5.28
CA LEU A 22 -23.92 13.06 5.56
C LEU A 22 -23.09 12.82 4.29
N LYS A 23 -23.72 12.55 3.14
CA LYS A 23 -23.02 12.47 1.83
C LYS A 23 -22.40 13.83 1.46
N ARG A 24 -23.14 14.92 1.63
CA ARG A 24 -22.63 16.28 1.39
C ARG A 24 -21.46 16.63 2.31
N ALA A 25 -21.56 16.27 3.59
CA ALA A 25 -20.49 16.50 4.54
C ALA A 25 -19.18 15.75 4.19
N ARG A 26 -19.27 14.61 3.48
CA ARG A 26 -18.11 13.84 3.02
C ARG A 26 -17.59 14.24 1.64
N SER A 27 -18.33 15.04 0.86
CA SER A 27 -17.91 15.42 -0.48
C SER A 27 -16.52 16.09 -0.54
N PRO A 28 -16.09 16.96 0.40
CA PRO A 28 -14.83 17.67 0.25
C PRO A 28 -13.61 16.79 0.58
N HIS A 29 -13.77 15.73 1.38
CA HIS A 29 -12.64 14.90 1.84
C HIS A 29 -12.35 13.69 0.95
N ARG A 30 -13.16 13.44 -0.08
CA ARG A 30 -12.98 12.28 -0.97
C ARG A 30 -11.65 12.36 -1.71
N PHE A 31 -11.36 13.48 -2.34
CA PHE A 31 -10.14 13.64 -3.14
C PHE A 31 -8.88 13.65 -2.28
N GLY A 32 -8.90 14.34 -1.14
CA GLY A 32 -7.77 14.36 -0.20
C GLY A 32 -7.43 12.96 0.33
N ASN A 33 -8.43 12.20 0.76
CA ASN A 33 -8.22 10.85 1.28
C ASN A 33 -7.73 9.88 0.20
N ILE A 34 -8.25 9.99 -1.03
CA ILE A 34 -7.76 9.18 -2.16
C ILE A 34 -6.29 9.52 -2.45
N PHE A 35 -5.92 10.80 -2.45
CA PHE A 35 -4.55 11.22 -2.75
C PHE A 35 -3.55 10.69 -1.72
N ILE A 36 -3.86 10.82 -0.43
CA ILE A 36 -3.04 10.26 0.65
C ILE A 36 -2.96 8.74 0.54
N GLY A 37 -4.08 8.07 0.25
CA GLY A 37 -4.11 6.63 0.05
C GLY A 37 -3.21 6.19 -1.11
N MET A 38 -3.31 6.86 -2.26
CA MET A 38 -2.48 6.57 -3.43
C MET A 38 -0.99 6.82 -3.15
N ALA A 39 -0.65 7.91 -2.46
CA ALA A 39 0.73 8.21 -2.10
C ALA A 39 1.32 7.11 -1.21
N LEU A 40 0.58 6.67 -0.19
CA LEU A 40 1.00 5.59 0.70
C LEU A 40 1.15 4.26 -0.04
N THR A 41 0.16 3.87 -0.85
CA THR A 41 0.22 2.63 -1.63
C THR A 41 1.38 2.64 -2.63
N GLY A 42 1.59 3.76 -3.35
CA GLY A 42 2.71 3.91 -4.26
C GLY A 42 4.07 3.81 -3.57
N PHE A 43 4.20 4.43 -2.39
CA PHE A 43 5.42 4.34 -1.57
C PHE A 43 5.72 2.88 -1.17
N ILE A 44 4.72 2.15 -0.68
CA ILE A 44 4.88 0.74 -0.27
C ILE A 44 5.32 -0.12 -1.46
N ILE A 45 4.64 0.01 -2.60
CA ILE A 45 4.98 -0.74 -3.82
C ILE A 45 6.42 -0.41 -4.25
N SER A 46 6.81 0.86 -4.23
CA SER A 46 8.16 1.30 -4.59
C SER A 46 9.23 0.64 -3.71
N VAL A 47 9.04 0.66 -2.39
CA VAL A 47 9.99 0.05 -1.44
C VAL A 47 10.07 -1.46 -1.64
N TYR A 48 8.93 -2.14 -1.83
CA TYR A 48 8.88 -3.57 -2.06
C TYR A 48 9.58 -3.98 -3.36
N SER A 49 9.29 -3.28 -4.46
CA SER A 49 9.95 -3.52 -5.75
C SER A 49 11.46 -3.27 -5.67
N TYR A 50 11.89 -2.18 -5.00
CA TYR A 50 13.30 -1.91 -4.76
C TYR A 50 13.97 -3.04 -3.96
N SER A 51 13.32 -3.54 -2.91
CA SER A 51 13.86 -4.63 -2.10
C SER A 51 14.14 -5.89 -2.92
N ILE A 52 13.26 -6.25 -3.85
CA ILE A 52 13.49 -7.40 -4.75
C ILE A 52 14.65 -7.14 -5.72
N SER A 53 14.71 -5.94 -6.30
CA SER A 53 15.77 -5.57 -7.24
C SER A 53 17.14 -5.47 -6.58
N ALA A 54 17.21 -4.99 -5.34
CA ALA A 54 18.46 -4.84 -4.59
C ALA A 54 19.07 -6.20 -4.20
N VAL A 55 18.25 -7.21 -3.90
CA VAL A 55 18.73 -8.55 -3.52
C VAL A 55 19.28 -9.34 -4.72
N LYS A 56 18.97 -8.94 -5.96
CA LYS A 56 19.42 -9.64 -7.18
C LYS A 56 20.89 -9.40 -7.56
N GLN A 57 21.65 -8.68 -6.74
CA GLN A 57 22.98 -8.20 -7.10
C GLN A 57 24.12 -8.74 -6.23
N ASP A 58 23.93 -9.88 -5.55
CA ASP A 58 25.11 -10.60 -5.05
C ASP A 58 25.78 -11.33 -6.23
N ASP A 59 26.99 -10.89 -6.56
CA ASP A 59 27.87 -11.53 -7.54
C ASP A 59 28.52 -12.76 -6.89
N PHE A 60 27.92 -13.92 -7.11
CA PHE A 60 28.42 -15.19 -6.57
C PHE A 60 29.51 -15.83 -7.45
N SER A 61 30.17 -15.07 -8.34
CA SER A 61 31.21 -15.60 -9.24
C SER A 61 32.45 -16.13 -8.52
N ASP A 62 32.74 -15.67 -7.30
CA ASP A 62 33.85 -16.14 -6.44
C ASP A 62 33.47 -17.41 -5.62
N VAL A 63 32.20 -17.83 -5.63
CA VAL A 63 31.79 -18.97 -4.81
C VAL A 63 32.20 -20.28 -5.49
N VAL A 64 33.25 -20.91 -4.94
CA VAL A 64 33.68 -22.27 -5.31
C VAL A 64 32.60 -23.26 -4.86
N LEU A 65 31.76 -23.71 -5.78
CA LEU A 65 30.76 -24.76 -5.48
C LEU A 65 31.50 -26.08 -5.29
N ALA A 66 31.16 -26.84 -4.24
CA ALA A 66 31.83 -28.09 -3.86
C ALA A 66 31.88 -29.17 -4.96
N ASN A 67 31.07 -29.03 -6.02
CA ASN A 67 30.99 -29.93 -7.17
C ASN A 67 31.50 -29.31 -8.49
N SER A 68 32.19 -28.16 -8.44
CA SER A 68 32.72 -27.53 -9.66
C SER A 68 33.92 -28.34 -10.16
N PRO A 69 33.95 -28.77 -11.44
CA PRO A 69 35.17 -29.32 -12.00
C PRO A 69 36.26 -28.25 -11.93
N VAL A 70 37.41 -28.62 -11.37
CA VAL A 70 38.58 -27.76 -11.19
C VAL A 70 38.90 -27.09 -12.53
N GLN A 71 38.75 -25.77 -12.60
CA GLN A 71 39.25 -25.00 -13.74
C GLN A 71 40.77 -25.02 -13.69
N THR A 72 41.38 -25.88 -14.50
CA THR A 72 42.81 -25.88 -14.75
C THR A 72 43.15 -24.68 -15.63
N THR A 73 43.48 -23.54 -15.03
CA THR A 73 44.11 -22.42 -15.73
C THR A 73 45.57 -22.80 -16.01
N PRO A 74 46.01 -22.90 -17.27
CA PRO A 74 47.43 -23.07 -17.58
C PRO A 74 48.21 -21.86 -17.05
N GLN A 75 49.12 -22.13 -16.12
CA GLN A 75 50.10 -21.17 -15.61
C GLN A 75 51.17 -20.98 -16.70
N GLU A 76 51.33 -19.76 -17.19
CA GLU A 76 52.49 -19.32 -18.00
C GLU A 76 53.66 -18.91 -17.09
#